data_AF-A0A3G6NHN6-F1
#
_entry.id   AF-A0A3G6NHN6-F1
#
_cell.length_a   1.000
_cell.length_b   1.000
_cell.length_c   1.000
_cell.angle_alpha   90.00
_cell.angle_beta   90.00
_cell.angle_gamma   90.00
#
_symmetry.space_group_name_H-M   'P 1'
#
loop_
_entity.id
_entity.type
_entity.pdbx_description
1 polymer ?
#
loop_
_entity_poly.entity_id
_entity_poly.type
_entity_poly.pdbx_seq_one_letter_code
_entity_poly.pdbx_strand_id
1 'polypeptide(L)'
;MKKLLMISAFALALATSCQNESSNDDFVNTPIGNVETTSKKPLKYVSQSEVYDKGVRLVEEKGGYAEIVANTILHPETSRRASVQCSFNDQENGTIVVLTQVSGDGQGSTYWISYVHSDGSISTYPNPGYSCSTFSGWYP
;
A
#
# COMPACT_ATOMS: atom_id res chain seq x y z
N MET A 1 -35.12 36.29 -14.78
CA MET A 1 -34.70 35.68 -16.05
C MET A 1 -33.19 35.72 -16.16
N LYS A 2 -32.55 34.56 -16.32
CA LYS A 2 -31.32 34.27 -17.12
C LYS A 2 -30.62 33.07 -16.49
N LYS A 3 -30.73 31.95 -17.21
CA LYS A 3 -30.01 30.70 -16.99
C LYS A 3 -28.60 30.85 -17.53
N LEU A 4 -27.59 30.31 -16.86
CA LEU A 4 -26.34 29.91 -17.51
C LEU A 4 -25.91 28.56 -16.95
N LEU A 5 -26.12 27.53 -17.76
CA LEU A 5 -25.51 26.21 -17.66
C LEU A 5 -24.17 26.29 -18.40
N MET A 6 -23.08 25.84 -17.78
CA MET A 6 -21.88 25.44 -18.51
C MET A 6 -21.58 23.98 -18.16
N ILE A 7 -21.84 23.12 -19.13
CA ILE A 7 -21.44 21.72 -19.17
C ILE A 7 -20.09 21.70 -19.91
N SER A 8 -19.04 21.17 -19.28
CA SER A 8 -17.82 20.79 -20.00
C SER A 8 -17.59 19.30 -19.76
N ALA A 9 -17.99 18.50 -20.75
CA ALA A 9 -17.64 17.10 -20.85
C ALA A 9 -16.32 17.00 -21.62
N PHE A 10 -15.26 16.50 -20.99
CA PHE A 10 -14.06 16.08 -21.68
C PHE A 10 -14.13 14.56 -21.84
N ALA A 11 -14.56 14.12 -23.03
CA ALA A 11 -14.41 12.75 -23.48
C ALA A 11 -13.13 12.69 -24.32
N LEU A 12 -12.14 11.93 -23.86
CA LEU A 12 -10.99 11.56 -24.67
C LEU A 12 -11.01 10.04 -24.86
N ALA A 13 -11.51 9.61 -26.02
CA ALA A 13 -11.35 8.27 -26.53
C ALA A 13 -10.36 8.32 -27.69
N LEU A 14 -9.25 7.58 -27.59
CA LEU A 14 -8.52 7.09 -28.75
C LEU A 14 -8.22 5.62 -28.55
N ALA A 15 -8.57 4.88 -29.59
CA ALA A 15 -8.58 3.44 -29.71
C ALA A 15 -7.37 2.94 -30.50
N THR A 16 -7.18 1.60 -30.47
CA THR A 16 -6.50 0.74 -31.45
C THR A 16 -4.97 0.88 -31.55
N SER A 17 -4.15 -0.16 -31.73
CA SER A 17 -4.34 -1.61 -31.96
C SER A 17 -2.96 -2.26 -31.97
N CYS A 18 -2.81 -3.46 -31.42
CA CYS A 18 -1.85 -4.44 -31.93
C CYS A 18 -2.64 -5.70 -32.31
N GLN A 19 -2.81 -5.89 -33.62
CA GLN A 19 -3.21 -7.16 -34.22
C GLN A 19 -2.01 -8.13 -34.25
N ASN A 20 -2.32 -9.40 -34.52
CA ASN A 20 -1.46 -10.47 -35.06
C ASN A 20 -0.64 -11.28 -34.02
N GLU A 21 -0.61 -12.62 -33.99
CA GLU A 21 -1.05 -13.68 -34.91
C GLU A 21 -1.55 -14.94 -34.18
N SER A 22 -2.38 -15.68 -34.92
CA SER A 22 -2.81 -17.08 -34.78
C SER A 22 -1.76 -18.07 -34.24
N SER A 23 -2.17 -18.91 -33.28
CA SER A 23 -1.92 -20.36 -33.34
C SER A 23 -3.06 -21.11 -32.64
N ASN A 24 -3.78 -21.92 -33.41
CA ASN A 24 -4.57 -23.03 -32.89
C ASN A 24 -3.59 -24.08 -32.37
N ASP A 25 -3.66 -24.37 -31.07
CA ASP A 25 -3.24 -25.66 -30.55
C ASP A 25 -4.35 -26.16 -29.61
N ASP A 26 -5.00 -27.24 -30.04
CA ASP A 26 -5.91 -28.05 -29.25
C ASP A 26 -5.15 -28.60 -28.03
N PHE A 27 -5.45 -28.13 -26.83
CA PHE A 27 -5.10 -28.85 -25.61
C PHE A 27 -6.22 -28.79 -24.56
N VAL A 28 -6.93 -29.91 -24.49
CA VAL A 28 -7.46 -30.57 -23.30
C VAL A 28 -8.08 -29.67 -22.22
N ASN A 29 -9.42 -29.73 -22.19
CA ASN A 29 -10.28 -29.45 -21.04
C ASN A 29 -9.62 -29.93 -19.72
N THR A 30 -9.10 -28.98 -18.96
CA THR A 30 -8.96 -29.15 -17.51
C THR A 30 -9.87 -28.10 -16.89
N PRO A 31 -10.77 -28.45 -15.96
CA PRO A 31 -11.53 -27.44 -15.22
C PRO A 31 -10.50 -26.51 -14.60
N ILE A 32 -10.56 -25.22 -14.94
CA ILE A 32 -9.82 -24.18 -14.26
C ILE A 32 -10.40 -24.16 -12.85
N GLY A 33 -9.84 -24.99 -11.97
CA GLY A 33 -10.00 -24.86 -10.54
C GLY A 33 -9.66 -23.42 -10.22
N ASN A 34 -10.53 -22.80 -9.42
CA ASN A 34 -10.41 -21.43 -8.93
C ASN A 34 -8.94 -21.03 -8.89
N VAL A 35 -8.54 -20.16 -9.83
CA VAL A 35 -7.32 -19.39 -9.64
C VAL A 35 -7.63 -18.54 -8.43
N GLU A 36 -7.30 -19.06 -7.25
CA GLU A 36 -7.04 -18.21 -6.10
C GLU A 36 -5.91 -17.30 -6.57
N THR A 37 -6.29 -16.12 -7.06
CA THR A 37 -5.49 -14.92 -6.93
C THR A 37 -5.29 -14.72 -5.44
N THR A 38 -4.42 -15.53 -4.85
CA THR A 38 -3.78 -15.23 -3.59
C THR A 38 -2.99 -13.98 -3.88
N SER A 39 -3.62 -12.83 -3.66
CA SER A 39 -2.91 -11.61 -3.36
C SER A 39 -1.95 -11.98 -2.24
N LYS A 40 -0.69 -12.28 -2.60
CA LYS A 40 0.35 -12.68 -1.66
C LYS A 40 0.76 -11.41 -0.93
N LYS A 41 -0.12 -10.94 -0.05
CA LYS A 41 0.21 -9.84 0.84
C LYS A 41 1.47 -10.26 1.63
N PRO A 42 2.60 -9.53 1.50
CA PRO A 42 3.83 -9.75 2.23
C PRO A 42 3.64 -9.59 3.74
N LEU A 43 2.64 -8.82 4.17
CA LEU A 43 2.24 -8.72 5.58
C LEU A 43 0.82 -9.23 5.76
N LYS A 44 0.61 -10.00 6.84
CA LYS A 44 -0.72 -10.41 7.29
C LYS A 44 -1.09 -9.58 8.51
N TYR A 45 -2.03 -8.67 8.32
CA TYR A 45 -2.67 -7.94 9.40
C TYR A 45 -3.86 -8.76 9.94
N VAL A 46 -3.89 -9.00 11.25
CA VAL A 46 -4.96 -9.72 11.94
C VAL A 46 -5.73 -8.78 12.87
N SER A 47 -5.01 -7.89 13.56
CA SER A 47 -5.57 -6.86 14.44
C SER A 47 -4.55 -5.75 14.71
N GLN A 48 -4.94 -4.68 15.41
CA GLN A 48 -4.05 -3.58 15.81
C GLN A 48 -2.79 -4.07 16.55
N SER A 49 -2.88 -5.19 17.26
CA SER A 49 -1.77 -5.79 18.01
C SER A 49 -1.11 -6.99 17.31
N GLU A 50 -1.59 -7.40 16.15
CA GLU A 50 -1.18 -8.65 15.49
C GLU A 50 -0.93 -8.44 14.01
N VAL A 51 0.35 -8.25 13.68
CA VAL A 51 0.86 -8.19 12.32
C VAL A 51 1.93 -9.24 12.15
N TYR A 52 1.91 -9.97 11.04
CA TYR A 52 2.84 -11.05 10.76
C TYR A 52 3.60 -10.81 9.45
N ASP A 53 4.91 -11.08 9.50
CA ASP A 53 5.77 -11.23 8.33
C ASP A 53 6.19 -12.71 8.20
N LYS A 54 5.80 -13.37 7.11
CA LYS A 54 6.15 -14.78 6.83
C LYS A 54 5.88 -15.73 8.02
N GLY A 55 4.81 -15.48 8.77
CA GLY A 55 4.41 -16.26 9.94
C GLY A 55 5.07 -15.84 11.27
N VAL A 56 5.97 -14.87 11.27
CA VAL A 56 6.58 -14.29 12.48
C VAL A 56 5.80 -13.03 12.88
N ARG A 57 5.37 -12.96 14.13
CA ARG A 57 4.67 -11.78 14.66
C ARG A 57 5.65 -10.62 14.80
N LEU A 58 5.32 -9.49 14.19
CA LEU A 58 6.03 -8.23 14.38
C LEU A 58 5.67 -7.64 15.76
N VAL A 59 6.67 -7.06 16.41
CA VAL A 59 6.51 -6.36 17.68
C VAL A 59 6.27 -4.88 17.37
N GLU A 60 5.14 -4.37 17.85
CA GLU A 60 4.82 -2.94 17.77
C GLU A 60 5.86 -2.14 18.57
N GLU A 61 6.42 -1.11 17.95
CA GLU A 61 7.36 -0.19 18.59
C GLU A 61 6.63 1.02 19.15
N LYS A 62 7.03 1.44 20.36
CA LYS A 62 6.43 2.60 21.05
C LYS A 62 7.46 3.63 21.50
N GLY A 63 8.74 3.46 21.11
CA GLY A 63 9.81 4.41 21.38
C GLY A 63 9.75 5.67 20.52
N GLY A 64 10.73 6.56 20.70
CA GLY A 64 10.74 7.89 20.07
C GLY A 64 10.68 7.89 18.53
N TYR A 65 11.17 6.84 17.86
CA TYR A 65 11.01 6.71 16.41
C TYR A 65 9.55 6.47 15.99
N ALA A 66 8.79 5.69 16.77
CA ALA A 66 7.37 5.47 16.48
C ALA A 66 6.57 6.77 16.58
N GLU A 67 6.87 7.63 17.56
CA GLU A 67 6.25 8.95 17.70
C GLU A 67 6.58 9.86 16.51
N ILE A 68 7.86 9.91 16.09
CA ILE A 68 8.28 10.67 14.91
C ILE A 68 7.55 10.17 13.67
N VAL A 69 7.45 8.85 13.48
CA VAL A 69 6.76 8.23 12.34
C VAL A 69 5.27 8.56 12.36
N ALA A 70 4.58 8.35 13.48
CA ALA A 70 3.16 8.64 13.62
C ALA A 70 2.85 10.11 13.36
N ASN A 71 3.62 11.03 13.96
CA ASN A 71 3.44 12.46 13.72
C ASN A 71 3.71 12.84 12.26
N THR A 72 4.69 12.22 11.61
CA THR A 72 4.98 12.44 10.18
C THR A 72 3.85 11.95 9.27
N ILE A 73 3.17 10.87 9.64
CA ILE A 73 2.00 10.37 8.89
C ILE A 73 0.82 11.34 9.01
N LEU A 74 0.60 11.89 10.20
CA LEU A 74 -0.49 12.83 10.47
C LEU A 74 -0.22 14.25 9.94
N HIS A 75 1.03 14.69 9.98
CA HIS A 75 1.46 16.05 9.66
C HIS A 75 2.75 16.05 8.80
N PRO A 76 2.71 15.50 7.58
CA PRO A 76 3.90 15.29 6.74
C PRO A 76 4.66 16.58 6.42
N GLU A 77 3.99 17.72 6.39
CA GLU A 77 4.56 19.04 6.13
C GLU A 77 5.44 19.57 7.26
N THR A 78 5.29 19.02 8.47
CA THR A 78 6.00 19.51 9.67
C THR A 78 7.27 18.73 9.98
N SER A 79 7.40 17.52 9.42
CA SER A 79 8.49 16.62 9.76
C SER A 79 9.76 16.95 8.98
N ARG A 80 10.84 17.24 9.71
CA ARG A 80 12.19 17.41 9.13
C ARG A 80 13.05 16.16 9.25
N ARG A 81 12.59 15.16 10.01
CA ARG A 81 13.36 13.96 10.36
C ARG A 81 12.82 12.70 9.71
N ALA A 82 11.62 12.74 9.14
CA ALA A 82 11.04 11.60 8.48
C ALA A 82 10.16 12.01 7.30
N SER A 83 9.94 11.08 6.39
CA SER A 83 9.15 11.29 5.18
C SER A 83 8.39 10.02 4.81
N VAL A 84 7.10 10.19 4.51
CA VAL A 84 6.29 9.11 3.93
C VAL A 84 6.79 8.82 2.53
N GLN A 85 7.13 7.56 2.26
CA GLN A 85 7.65 7.10 0.97
C GLN A 85 6.52 6.64 0.06
N CYS A 86 5.56 5.92 0.64
CA CYS A 86 4.41 5.37 -0.05
C CYS A 86 3.35 4.91 0.95
N SER A 87 2.12 4.86 0.47
CA SER A 87 0.95 4.41 1.23
C SER A 87 0.09 3.50 0.37
N PHE A 88 -0.47 2.46 0.98
CA PHE A 88 -1.26 1.44 0.31
C PHE A 88 -2.52 1.16 1.11
N ASN A 89 -3.66 1.06 0.44
CA ASN A 89 -4.91 0.69 1.09
C ASN A 89 -4.98 -0.84 1.22
N ASP A 90 -5.08 -1.34 2.45
CA ASP A 90 -5.46 -2.72 2.71
C ASP A 90 -6.99 -2.82 2.74
N GLN A 91 -7.57 -3.14 1.59
CA GLN A 91 -9.02 -3.15 1.39
C GLN A 91 -9.76 -4.20 2.25
N GLU A 92 -9.08 -5.27 2.69
CA GLU A 92 -9.71 -6.29 3.53
C GLU A 92 -9.99 -5.78 4.94
N ASN A 93 -9.12 -4.89 5.44
CA ASN A 93 -9.16 -4.45 6.83
C ASN A 93 -9.54 -2.97 6.96
N GLY A 94 -9.69 -2.24 5.86
CA GLY A 94 -9.96 -0.80 5.86
C GLY A 94 -8.82 0.03 6.45
N THR A 95 -7.61 -0.53 6.50
CA THR A 95 -6.42 0.11 7.06
C THR A 95 -5.50 0.62 5.95
N ILE A 96 -4.73 1.67 6.22
CA ILE A 96 -3.69 2.15 5.31
C ILE A 96 -2.33 1.69 5.81
N VAL A 97 -1.57 1.01 4.97
CA VAL A 97 -0.17 0.65 5.24
C VAL A 97 0.72 1.76 4.70
N VAL A 98 1.55 2.32 5.56
CA VAL A 98 2.45 3.44 5.21
C VAL A 98 3.89 3.03 5.47
N LEU A 99 4.76 3.24 4.47
CA LEU A 99 6.20 3.12 4.63
C LEU A 99 6.79 4.50 4.87
N THR A 100 7.42 4.68 6.03
CA THR A 100 8.04 5.95 6.42
C THR A 100 9.53 5.77 6.56
N GLN A 101 10.30 6.67 5.94
CA GLN A 101 11.74 6.77 6.12
C GLN A 101 12.01 7.75 7.26
N VAL A 102 12.89 7.40 8.20
CA VAL A 102 13.40 8.30 9.23
C VAL A 102 14.90 8.50 9.02
N SER A 103 15.30 9.75 8.83
CA SER A 103 16.70 10.14 8.71
C SER A 103 17.38 10.13 10.08
N GLY A 104 18.47 9.37 10.21
CA GLY A 104 19.29 9.36 11.42
C GLY A 104 20.25 10.56 11.46
N ASP A 105 20.64 10.98 12.67
CA ASP A 105 21.61 12.06 12.89
C ASP A 105 23.05 11.55 12.61
N GLY A 106 23.36 11.24 11.36
CA GLY A 106 24.68 10.75 10.92
C GLY A 106 24.79 9.24 10.70
N GLN A 107 23.70 8.48 10.85
CA GLN A 107 23.58 7.11 10.37
C GLN A 107 22.56 7.03 9.22
N GLY A 108 22.68 5.99 8.39
CA GLY A 108 21.78 5.75 7.26
C GLY A 108 20.31 5.74 7.68
N SER A 109 19.42 6.12 6.76
CA SER A 109 17.99 6.18 7.04
C SER A 109 17.43 4.82 7.48
N THR A 110 16.54 4.84 8.47
CA THR A 110 15.76 3.67 8.88
C THR A 110 14.37 3.73 8.25
N TYR A 111 13.76 2.58 8.02
CA TYR A 111 12.42 2.50 7.46
C TYR A 111 11.49 1.82 8.45
N TRP A 112 10.25 2.29 8.47
CA TRP A 112 9.21 1.84 9.38
C TRP A 112 7.94 1.58 8.60
N ILE A 113 7.20 0.55 9.03
CA ILE A 113 5.89 0.24 8.48
C ILE A 113 4.87 0.63 9.53
N SER A 114 3.86 1.39 9.12
CA SER A 114 2.77 1.78 10.00
C SER A 114 1.43 1.39 9.41
N TYR A 115 0.52 0.94 10.27
CA TYR A 115 -0.88 0.74 9.95
C TYR A 115 -1.67 1.90 10.53
N VAL A 116 -2.34 2.65 9.66
CA VAL A 116 -3.31 3.68 10.04
C VAL A 116 -4.68 3.03 10.06
N HIS A 117 -5.27 2.96 11.25
CA HIS A 117 -6.54 2.31 11.49
C HIS A 117 -7.70 3.26 11.19
N SER A 118 -8.91 2.72 11.04
CA SER A 118 -10.11 3.51 10.71
C SER A 118 -10.54 4.48 11.82
N ASP A 119 -10.12 4.22 13.06
CA ASP A 119 -10.29 5.13 14.21
C ASP A 119 -9.21 6.23 14.27
N GLY A 120 -8.28 6.26 13.31
CA GLY A 120 -7.18 7.21 13.23
C GLY A 120 -5.96 6.84 14.10
N SER A 121 -6.02 5.76 14.87
CA SER A 121 -4.84 5.27 15.60
C SER A 121 -3.77 4.73 14.63
N ILE A 122 -2.51 4.76 15.08
CA ILE A 122 -1.36 4.33 14.29
C ILE A 122 -0.58 3.29 15.07
N SER A 123 -0.35 2.13 14.46
CA SER A 123 0.57 1.10 14.96
C SER A 123 1.80 1.03 14.09
N THR A 124 2.98 1.14 14.69
CA THR A 124 4.25 1.23 13.97
C THR A 124 5.15 0.04 14.29
N TYR A 125 5.82 -0.48 13.26
CA TYR A 125 6.67 -1.67 13.33
C TYR A 125 7.99 -1.41 12.62
N PRO A 126 9.11 -1.99 13.10
CA PRO A 126 10.35 -2.04 12.34
C PRO A 126 10.09 -2.66 10.97
N ASN A 127 10.62 -2.06 9.91
CA ASN A 127 10.48 -2.60 8.57
C ASN A 127 11.33 -3.89 8.41
N PRO A 128 10.74 -5.06 8.09
CA PRO A 128 11.47 -6.32 7.87
C PRO A 128 12.31 -6.38 6.58
N GLY A 129 12.42 -5.27 5.85
CA GLY A 129 13.14 -5.17 4.58
C GLY A 129 12.26 -4.90 3.36
N TYR A 130 11.03 -4.44 3.57
CA TYR A 130 10.11 -4.09 2.51
C TYR A 130 10.36 -2.71 1.92
N SER A 131 9.95 -2.54 0.69
CA SER A 131 10.02 -1.29 -0.08
C SER A 131 8.66 -0.97 -0.69
N CYS A 132 8.49 0.21 -1.28
CA CYS A 132 7.26 0.58 -1.95
C CYS A 132 6.83 -0.41 -3.06
N SER A 133 7.80 -1.01 -3.77
CA SER A 133 7.51 -2.02 -4.80
C SER A 133 7.03 -3.34 -4.23
N THR A 134 7.25 -3.61 -2.93
CA THR A 134 6.70 -4.81 -2.28
C THR A 134 5.17 -4.73 -2.18
N PHE A 135 4.64 -3.52 -2.02
CA PHE A 135 3.22 -3.28 -1.82
C PHE A 135 2.48 -2.83 -3.08
N SER A 136 3.19 -2.56 -4.18
CA SER A 136 2.56 -2.10 -5.44
C SER A 136 1.60 -3.11 -6.07
N GLY A 137 1.64 -4.38 -5.65
CA GLY A 137 0.72 -5.43 -6.07
C GLY A 137 -0.49 -5.65 -5.15
N TRP A 138 -0.74 -4.78 -4.16
CA TRP A 138 -1.86 -4.94 -3.20
C TRP A 138 -3.21 -4.47 -3.73
N TYR A 139 -3.26 -4.04 -4.99
CA TYR A 139 -4.53 -3.73 -5.65
C TYR A 139 -5.19 -5.03 -6.11
N PRO A 140 -6.51 -5.23 -5.86
CA PRO A 140 -7.26 -6.28 -6.53
C PRO A 140 -7.30 -6.07 -8.05
#